data_AF-A0A432SP85-F1
#
_entry.id   AF-A0A432SP85-F1
#
_cell.length_a   1.000
_cell.length_b   1.000
_cell.length_c   1.000
_cell.angle_alpha   90.00
_cell.angle_beta   90.00
_cell.angle_gamma   90.00
#
_symmetry.space_group_name_H-M   'P 1'
#
loop_
_entity.id
_entity.type
_entity.pdbx_description
1 polymer ?
#
loop_
_entity_poly.entity_id
_entity_poly.type
_entity_poly.pdbx_seq_one_letter_code
_entity_poly.pdbx_strand_id
1 'polypeptide(L)'
;MRDQNKIALQSTLLGANYLDVRLFLSLTGDHAKHSDQPDTKNVMEGRSSLFMDMIKCFNNGIDYAGKEFKSKPKPIYSIAVSNSYAKNFNNLKKRLVSKLNSGVKAIITQPVFDLENAKNLLNLFEEAKEEAKYCDKDATLILGFFPTFKEWSEANTLESSVLLHEHINPDFTNLSLLHLIPYETFYTRDDQMIETGGANPVTDIYSAYDFMVDYEAARVVSADHIGVELEFMHHLCEAQIKAQKEDDLSAVDALKNVQKEFLNKHLLQWAPLYLINMTYEARTPYYYDIAQTTLEFMLSDNEHLTQGTPLQ
;
A
#
# COMPACT_ATOMS: atom_id res chain seq x y z
N MET A 1 -16.36 1.48 8.43
CA MET A 1 -16.47 2.82 9.06
C MET A 1 -16.96 3.89 8.11
N ARG A 2 -16.68 3.77 6.81
CA ARG A 2 -17.21 4.65 5.77
C ARG A 2 -18.74 4.78 5.87
N ASP A 3 -19.20 6.02 5.83
CA ASP A 3 -20.62 6.42 5.77
C ASP A 3 -21.53 5.90 6.89
N GLN A 4 -20.98 5.66 8.09
CA GLN A 4 -21.74 5.19 9.25
C GLN A 4 -21.54 6.11 10.47
N ASN A 5 -22.65 6.47 11.12
CA ASN A 5 -22.64 7.21 12.38
C ASN A 5 -22.31 6.30 13.59
N LYS A 6 -22.06 6.89 14.75
CA LYS A 6 -21.71 6.18 16.00
C LYS A 6 -22.75 5.14 16.42
N ILE A 7 -24.02 5.38 16.15
CA ILE A 7 -25.11 4.46 16.52
C ILE A 7 -25.09 3.25 15.59
N ALA A 8 -24.94 3.48 14.28
CA ALA A 8 -24.84 2.42 13.28
C ALA A 8 -23.61 1.53 13.52
N LEU A 9 -22.47 2.13 13.87
CA LEU A 9 -21.25 1.38 14.21
C LEU A 9 -21.45 0.50 15.45
N GLN A 10 -22.04 1.05 16.52
CA GLN A 10 -22.35 0.29 17.74
C GLN A 10 -23.36 -0.84 17.48
N SER A 11 -24.39 -0.58 16.68
CA SER A 11 -25.36 -1.60 16.28
C SER A 11 -24.71 -2.72 15.48
N THR A 12 -23.78 -2.38 14.58
CA THR A 12 -23.02 -3.36 13.79
C THR A 12 -22.14 -4.22 14.69
N LEU A 13 -21.44 -3.62 15.66
CA LEU A 13 -20.63 -4.34 16.64
C LEU A 13 -21.47 -5.32 17.47
N LEU A 14 -22.65 -4.90 17.95
CA LEU A 14 -23.54 -5.79 18.71
C LEU A 14 -24.09 -6.93 17.85
N GLY A 15 -24.54 -6.64 16.63
CA GLY A 15 -25.06 -7.65 15.71
C GLY A 15 -24.00 -8.68 15.33
N ALA A 16 -22.79 -8.22 15.02
CA ALA A 16 -21.67 -9.10 14.73
C ALA A 16 -21.24 -9.93 15.97
N ASN A 17 -21.22 -9.32 17.17
CA ASN A 17 -20.94 -10.03 18.41
C ASN A 17 -21.96 -11.15 18.68
N TYR A 18 -23.24 -10.90 18.40
CA TYR A 18 -24.30 -11.89 18.50
C TYR A 18 -24.08 -13.08 17.55
N LEU A 19 -23.59 -12.81 16.33
CA LEU A 19 -23.23 -13.81 15.32
C LEU A 19 -21.82 -14.42 15.52
N ASP A 20 -21.15 -14.11 16.62
CA ASP A 20 -19.77 -14.52 16.93
C ASP A 20 -18.69 -14.03 15.94
N VAL A 21 -18.99 -13.01 15.14
CA VAL A 21 -18.02 -12.26 14.34
C VAL A 21 -17.37 -11.20 15.24
N ARG A 22 -16.14 -11.48 15.69
CA ARG A 22 -15.49 -10.74 16.77
C ARG A 22 -14.15 -10.11 16.40
N LEU A 23 -13.62 -10.37 15.21
CA LEU A 23 -12.37 -9.78 14.73
C LEU A 23 -12.67 -8.65 13.75
N PHE A 24 -12.15 -7.46 14.02
CA PHE A 24 -12.38 -6.29 13.18
C PHE A 24 -11.08 -5.59 12.80
N LEU A 25 -10.97 -5.24 11.53
CA LEU A 25 -9.92 -4.36 11.02
C LEU A 25 -10.42 -2.90 11.04
N SER A 26 -9.74 -2.05 11.80
CA SER A 26 -10.08 -0.65 12.00
C SER A 26 -9.38 0.25 10.96
N LEU A 27 -10.09 0.54 9.86
CA LEU A 27 -9.64 1.40 8.77
C LEU A 27 -10.43 2.71 8.73
N THR A 28 -9.75 3.81 8.42
CA THR A 28 -10.43 5.06 8.02
C THR A 28 -10.59 4.99 6.51
N GLY A 29 -11.82 5.13 6.01
CA GLY A 29 -12.05 5.19 4.56
C GLY A 29 -11.69 6.56 3.99
N ASP A 30 -11.52 6.62 2.67
CA ASP A 30 -11.21 7.87 1.97
C ASP A 30 -12.37 8.86 2.01
N HIS A 31 -12.05 10.13 1.77
CA HIS A 31 -13.05 11.19 1.75
C HIS A 31 -14.03 10.98 0.59
N ALA A 32 -15.35 11.18 0.81
CA ALA A 32 -16.39 10.99 -0.21
C ALA A 32 -16.18 11.80 -1.52
N LYS A 33 -15.40 12.88 -1.45
CA LYS A 33 -15.00 13.69 -2.62
C LYS A 33 -14.08 12.94 -3.60
N HIS A 34 -13.41 11.90 -3.13
CA HIS A 34 -12.52 11.03 -3.90
C HIS A 34 -13.20 9.69 -4.21
N SER A 35 -14.52 9.59 -4.01
CA SER A 35 -15.29 8.43 -4.44
C SER A 35 -16.12 8.71 -5.69
N ASP A 36 -16.75 7.66 -6.18
CA ASP A 36 -17.78 7.61 -7.21
C ASP A 36 -19.04 8.47 -6.95
N GLN A 37 -19.16 9.11 -5.78
CA GLN A 37 -20.32 9.92 -5.38
C GLN A 37 -19.89 11.23 -4.70
N PRO A 38 -19.25 12.16 -5.45
CA PRO A 38 -18.57 13.34 -4.90
C PRO A 38 -19.50 14.36 -4.22
N ASP A 39 -20.80 14.36 -4.57
CA ASP A 39 -21.81 15.27 -4.02
C ASP A 39 -22.42 14.79 -2.69
N THR A 40 -22.04 13.60 -2.22
CA THR A 40 -22.60 13.03 -0.99
C THR A 40 -21.99 13.69 0.24
N LYS A 41 -22.83 14.07 1.21
CA LYS A 41 -22.35 14.51 2.52
C LYS A 41 -21.64 13.35 3.21
N ASN A 42 -20.36 13.55 3.48
CA ASN A 42 -19.53 12.58 4.17
C ASN A 42 -20.08 12.31 5.58
N VAL A 43 -20.45 11.07 5.90
CA VAL A 43 -20.86 10.66 7.26
C VAL A 43 -19.63 10.11 7.98
N MET A 44 -18.65 10.98 8.24
CA MET A 44 -17.45 10.64 9.00
C MET A 44 -17.57 11.21 10.41
N GLU A 45 -18.09 10.42 11.34
CA GLU A 45 -18.14 10.82 12.77
C GLU A 45 -16.84 10.53 13.53
N GLY A 46 -15.77 10.08 12.87
CA GLY A 46 -14.44 9.93 13.48
C GLY A 46 -13.41 9.22 12.60
N ARG A 47 -12.14 9.26 13.05
CA ARG A 47 -11.04 8.44 12.49
C ARG A 47 -11.15 7.01 13.01
N SER A 48 -10.35 6.08 12.49
CA SER A 48 -10.30 4.68 12.96
C SER A 48 -10.17 4.54 14.48
N SER A 49 -9.55 5.52 15.15
CA SER A 49 -9.47 5.61 16.62
C SER A 49 -10.84 5.54 17.31
N LEU A 50 -11.87 6.19 16.75
CA LEU A 50 -13.21 6.19 17.31
C LEU A 50 -13.78 4.77 17.44
N PHE A 51 -13.61 3.97 16.39
CA PHE A 51 -14.14 2.60 16.34
C PHE A 51 -13.37 1.69 17.29
N MET A 52 -12.05 1.87 17.40
CA MET A 52 -11.24 1.17 18.40
C MET A 52 -11.66 1.54 19.83
N ASP A 53 -11.99 2.80 20.09
CA ASP A 53 -12.47 3.25 21.40
C ASP A 53 -13.87 2.68 21.72
N MET A 54 -14.75 2.55 20.73
CA MET A 54 -16.04 1.83 20.91
C MET A 54 -15.82 0.37 21.29
N ILE A 55 -14.91 -0.33 20.60
CA ILE A 55 -14.55 -1.71 20.92
C ILE A 55 -14.00 -1.80 22.35
N LYS A 56 -13.16 -0.84 22.76
CA LYS A 56 -12.66 -0.75 24.13
C LYS A 56 -13.78 -0.56 25.15
N CYS A 57 -14.75 0.31 24.90
CA CYS A 57 -15.94 0.47 25.75
C CYS A 57 -16.71 -0.85 25.87
N PHE A 58 -16.99 -1.51 24.74
CA PHE A 58 -17.76 -2.76 24.69
C PHE A 58 -17.07 -3.89 25.47
N ASN A 59 -15.75 -4.01 25.32
CA ASN A 59 -14.94 -4.98 26.08
C ASN A 59 -14.91 -4.68 27.58
N ASN A 60 -15.13 -3.42 27.99
CA ASN A 60 -15.32 -3.03 29.38
C ASN A 60 -16.77 -3.18 29.86
N GLY A 61 -17.70 -3.56 28.99
CA GLY A 61 -19.11 -3.79 29.34
C GLY A 61 -19.96 -2.52 29.33
N ILE A 62 -19.47 -1.44 28.73
CA ILE A 62 -20.21 -0.17 28.56
C ILE A 62 -20.39 0.15 27.08
N ASP A 63 -21.47 0.84 26.74
CA ASP A 63 -21.62 1.46 25.42
C ASP A 63 -20.70 2.69 25.29
N TYR A 64 -20.65 3.28 24.10
CA TYR A 64 -19.80 4.44 23.84
C TYR A 64 -20.27 5.71 24.57
N ALA A 65 -21.53 5.75 25.04
CA ALA A 65 -22.05 6.83 25.87
C ALA A 65 -21.75 6.63 27.37
N GLY A 66 -21.11 5.53 27.74
CA GLY A 66 -20.73 5.20 29.11
C GLY A 66 -21.79 4.44 29.91
N LYS A 67 -22.85 3.94 29.26
CA LYS A 67 -23.91 3.17 29.93
C LYS A 67 -23.57 1.69 29.93
N GLU A 68 -23.77 1.03 31.06
CA GLU A 68 -23.55 -0.41 31.19
C GLU A 68 -24.52 -1.24 30.33
N PHE A 69 -23.98 -2.29 29.71
CA PHE A 69 -24.79 -3.30 29.04
C PHE A 69 -25.43 -4.23 30.06
N LYS A 70 -26.71 -4.57 29.84
CA LYS A 70 -27.43 -5.57 30.66
C LYS A 70 -26.72 -6.94 30.67
N SER A 71 -26.16 -7.31 29.52
CA SER A 71 -25.32 -8.48 29.35
C SER A 71 -24.05 -8.03 28.65
N LYS A 72 -22.90 -8.22 29.30
CA LYS A 72 -21.61 -7.85 28.73
C LYS A 72 -21.40 -8.58 27.38
N PRO A 73 -21.10 -7.87 26.28
CA PRO A 73 -20.76 -8.49 25.01
C PRO A 73 -19.57 -9.44 25.15
N LYS A 74 -19.49 -10.45 24.27
CA LYS A 74 -18.29 -11.29 24.18
C LYS A 74 -17.08 -10.41 23.80
N PRO A 75 -15.85 -10.79 24.17
CA PRO A 75 -14.65 -10.04 23.78
C PRO A 75 -14.57 -9.84 22.27
N ILE A 76 -14.37 -8.59 21.86
CA ILE A 76 -14.17 -8.15 20.48
C ILE A 76 -12.68 -7.80 20.32
N TYR A 77 -12.07 -8.26 19.23
CA TYR A 77 -10.67 -8.05 18.92
C TYR A 77 -10.54 -7.04 17.79
N SER A 78 -9.75 -6.00 18.01
CA SER A 78 -9.46 -4.99 16.99
C SER A 78 -8.03 -5.15 16.47
N ILE A 79 -7.88 -5.08 15.15
CA ILE A 79 -6.62 -4.87 14.46
C ILE A 79 -6.65 -3.45 13.89
N ALA A 80 -5.52 -2.76 13.89
CA ALA A 80 -5.38 -1.47 13.21
C ALA A 80 -4.39 -1.57 12.06
N VAL A 81 -4.40 -0.59 11.17
CA VAL A 81 -3.33 -0.43 10.15
C VAL A 81 -2.42 0.72 10.50
N SER A 82 -1.19 0.74 10.01
CA SER A 82 -0.25 1.85 10.12
C SER A 82 0.54 2.04 8.82
N ASN A 83 1.05 3.25 8.61
CA ASN A 83 1.94 3.51 7.48
C ASN A 83 3.31 2.88 7.73
N SER A 84 3.93 2.41 6.66
CA SER A 84 5.30 1.88 6.67
C SER A 84 6.34 2.97 6.52
N TYR A 85 5.98 4.08 5.88
CA TYR A 85 6.86 5.19 5.62
C TYR A 85 6.26 6.45 6.21
N ALA A 86 7.04 7.16 7.03
CA ALA A 86 6.62 8.40 7.64
C ALA A 86 7.76 9.43 7.55
N LYS A 87 7.45 10.63 7.04
CA LYS A 87 8.38 11.77 7.05
C LYS A 87 8.87 12.13 8.46
N ASN A 88 8.10 11.77 9.49
CA ASN A 88 8.42 12.02 10.89
C ASN A 88 8.05 10.81 11.76
N PHE A 89 9.06 10.09 12.22
CA PHE A 89 8.92 8.90 13.07
C PHE A 89 8.30 9.21 14.44
N ASN A 90 8.47 10.42 15.00
CA ASN A 90 7.82 10.80 16.26
C ASN A 90 6.30 10.88 16.10
N ASN A 91 5.82 11.37 14.96
CA ASN A 91 4.39 11.40 14.68
C ASN A 91 3.84 9.99 14.45
N LEU A 92 4.61 9.12 13.80
CA LEU A 92 4.27 7.71 13.64
C LEU A 92 4.16 7.01 15.01
N LYS A 93 5.15 7.20 15.89
CA LYS A 93 5.15 6.68 17.27
C LYS A 93 3.91 7.13 18.03
N LYS A 94 3.61 8.43 18.05
CA LYS A 94 2.39 8.96 18.72
C LYS A 94 1.11 8.29 18.22
N ARG A 95 1.02 8.04 16.90
CA ARG A 95 -0.13 7.33 16.30
C ARG A 95 -0.16 5.85 16.72
N LEU A 96 0.99 5.18 16.77
CA LEU A 96 1.10 3.80 17.27
C LEU A 96 0.67 3.72 18.73
N VAL A 97 1.21 4.57 19.60
CA VAL A 97 0.84 4.68 21.03
C VAL A 97 -0.66 4.88 21.19
N SER A 98 -1.27 5.78 20.40
CA SER A 98 -2.72 5.99 20.43
C SER A 98 -3.51 4.73 20.07
N LYS A 99 -3.08 3.98 19.05
CA LYS A 99 -3.74 2.74 18.62
C LYS A 99 -3.58 1.63 19.66
N LEU A 100 -2.37 1.47 20.20
CA LEU A 100 -2.07 0.50 21.25
C LEU A 100 -2.91 0.77 22.50
N ASN A 101 -3.07 2.04 22.91
CA ASN A 101 -3.92 2.43 24.05
C ASN A 101 -5.42 2.09 23.89
N SER A 102 -5.89 1.87 22.68
CA SER A 102 -7.26 1.38 22.43
C SER A 102 -7.38 -0.14 22.60
N GLY A 103 -6.28 -0.86 22.88
CA GLY A 103 -6.27 -2.30 23.16
C GLY A 103 -6.28 -3.18 21.91
N VAL A 104 -5.64 -2.73 20.82
CA VAL A 104 -5.55 -3.52 19.59
C VAL A 104 -4.68 -4.78 19.78
N LYS A 105 -5.05 -5.86 19.10
CA LYS A 105 -4.31 -7.14 19.10
C LYS A 105 -3.14 -7.15 18.12
N ALA A 106 -3.25 -6.40 17.03
CA ALA A 106 -2.19 -6.26 16.06
C ALA A 106 -2.28 -4.91 15.34
N ILE A 107 -1.15 -4.47 14.83
CA ILE A 107 -1.06 -3.37 13.88
C ILE A 107 -0.44 -3.92 12.59
N ILE A 108 -1.12 -3.77 11.46
CA ILE A 108 -0.63 -4.18 10.13
C ILE A 108 -0.04 -2.95 9.44
N THR A 109 1.19 -3.03 8.94
CA THR A 109 1.77 -1.95 8.14
C THR A 109 1.40 -2.10 6.66
N GLN A 110 1.59 -1.05 5.86
CA GLN A 110 1.71 -1.20 4.41
C GLN A 110 2.93 -2.10 4.05
N PRO A 111 3.10 -2.51 2.79
CA PRO A 111 4.36 -3.12 2.34
C PRO A 111 5.60 -2.33 2.78
N VAL A 112 6.61 -3.02 3.31
CA VAL A 112 7.90 -2.43 3.72
C VAL A 112 9.01 -2.95 2.81
N PHE A 113 9.50 -2.10 1.91
CA PHE A 113 10.49 -2.44 0.88
C PHE A 113 11.95 -2.22 1.30
N ASP A 114 12.19 -1.68 2.49
CA ASP A 114 13.52 -1.38 3.00
C ASP A 114 13.78 -2.09 4.34
N LEU A 115 14.88 -2.83 4.41
CA LEU A 115 15.26 -3.61 5.59
C LEU A 115 15.57 -2.71 6.79
N GLU A 116 16.20 -1.55 6.56
CA GLU A 116 16.53 -0.62 7.64
C GLU A 116 15.25 0.00 8.21
N ASN A 117 14.33 0.44 7.35
CA ASN A 117 13.01 0.91 7.73
C ASN A 117 12.21 -0.16 8.47
N ALA A 118 12.23 -1.42 8.02
CA ALA A 118 11.59 -2.53 8.73
C ALA A 118 12.09 -2.68 10.18
N LYS A 119 13.42 -2.64 10.38
CA LYS A 119 14.03 -2.66 11.72
C LYS A 119 13.62 -1.44 12.55
N ASN A 120 13.61 -0.26 11.94
CA ASN A 120 13.19 0.98 12.60
C ASN A 120 11.72 0.92 13.04
N LEU A 121 10.82 0.39 12.20
CA LEU A 121 9.41 0.21 12.54
C LEU A 121 9.22 -0.78 13.70
N LEU A 122 9.96 -1.89 13.73
CA LEU A 122 9.94 -2.86 14.82
C LEU A 122 10.38 -2.21 16.13
N ASN A 123 11.52 -1.50 16.13
CA ASN A 123 12.01 -0.78 17.31
C ASN A 123 11.00 0.28 17.78
N LEU A 124 10.46 1.08 16.86
CA LEU A 124 9.48 2.11 17.15
C LEU A 124 8.20 1.54 17.77
N PHE A 125 7.79 0.35 17.33
CA PHE A 125 6.62 -0.33 17.85
C PHE A 125 6.85 -0.84 19.28
N GLU A 126 8.01 -1.42 19.58
CA GLU A 126 8.35 -1.82 20.95
C GLU A 126 8.41 -0.61 21.89
N GLU A 127 9.04 0.49 21.46
CA GLU A 127 9.02 1.73 22.24
C GLU A 127 7.58 2.27 22.45
N ALA A 128 6.72 2.15 21.44
CA ALA A 128 5.33 2.55 21.55
C ALA A 128 4.52 1.65 22.50
N LYS A 129 4.86 0.35 22.59
CA LYS A 129 4.28 -0.59 23.56
C LYS A 129 4.64 -0.22 24.99
N GLU A 130 5.90 0.19 25.22
CA GLU A 130 6.35 0.65 26.54
C GLU A 130 5.66 1.96 26.97
N GLU A 131 5.43 2.87 26.03
CA GLU A 131 4.76 4.15 26.31
C GLU A 131 3.23 4.01 26.46
N ALA A 132 2.63 3.00 25.86
CA ALA A 132 1.18 2.78 25.91
C ALA A 132 0.72 2.33 27.29
N LYS A 133 -0.21 3.08 27.88
CA LYS A 133 -0.79 2.80 29.21
C LYS A 133 -1.72 1.59 29.21
N TYR A 134 -2.41 1.36 28.10
CA TYR A 134 -3.41 0.31 27.95
C TYR A 134 -3.13 -0.52 26.70
N CYS A 135 -2.01 -1.24 26.70
CA CYS A 135 -1.62 -2.12 25.61
C CYS A 135 -1.92 -3.58 25.95
N ASP A 136 -2.30 -4.35 24.94
CA ASP A 136 -2.24 -5.80 25.04
C ASP A 136 -0.76 -6.23 25.04
N LYS A 137 -0.35 -7.08 25.98
CA LYS A 137 1.06 -7.52 26.06
C LYS A 137 1.46 -8.31 24.82
N ASP A 138 0.51 -9.02 24.23
CA ASP A 138 0.68 -9.84 23.04
C ASP A 138 0.45 -9.03 21.74
N ALA A 139 0.28 -7.71 21.83
CA ALA A 139 0.16 -6.86 20.66
C ALA A 139 1.40 -7.01 19.78
N THR A 140 1.16 -7.26 18.49
CA THR A 140 2.23 -7.49 17.50
C THR A 140 2.16 -6.50 16.34
N LEU A 141 3.33 -6.19 15.76
CA LEU A 141 3.43 -5.48 14.51
C LEU A 141 3.57 -6.51 13.39
N ILE A 142 2.60 -6.50 12.49
CA ILE A 142 2.64 -7.29 11.27
C ILE A 142 3.16 -6.34 10.20
N LEU A 143 4.41 -6.53 9.78
CA LEU A 143 4.89 -5.85 8.58
C LEU A 143 4.08 -6.41 7.41
N GLY A 144 3.31 -5.55 6.73
CA GLY A 144 2.65 -5.95 5.50
C GLY A 144 3.73 -6.43 4.55
N PHE A 145 3.70 -7.69 4.14
CA PHE A 145 4.64 -8.22 3.14
C PHE A 145 4.18 -9.58 2.65
N PHE A 146 4.28 -9.76 1.32
CA PHE A 146 4.18 -11.00 0.53
C PHE A 146 3.58 -12.18 1.32
N PRO A 147 2.29 -12.09 1.70
CA PRO A 147 1.72 -13.04 2.64
C PRO A 147 1.74 -14.44 2.05
N THR A 148 1.50 -14.53 0.75
CA THR A 148 1.45 -15.78 0.01
C THR A 148 2.84 -16.38 -0.14
N PHE A 149 3.86 -15.58 -0.49
CA PHE A 149 5.25 -16.03 -0.60
C PHE A 149 5.80 -16.48 0.74
N LYS A 150 5.49 -15.75 1.82
CA LYS A 150 5.94 -16.10 3.16
C LYS A 150 5.38 -17.45 3.63
N GLU A 151 4.13 -17.75 3.27
CA GLU A 151 3.47 -19.01 3.60
C GLU A 151 3.82 -20.14 2.63
N TRP A 152 4.55 -19.87 1.54
CA TRP A 152 4.91 -20.87 0.55
C TRP A 152 5.94 -21.85 1.10
N SER A 153 5.58 -23.14 1.14
CA SER A 153 6.43 -24.20 1.71
C SER A 153 7.79 -24.29 1.02
N GLU A 154 7.81 -24.16 -0.30
CA GLU A 154 9.01 -24.30 -1.12
C GLU A 154 10.00 -23.17 -0.84
N ALA A 155 9.51 -21.94 -0.64
CA ALA A 155 10.36 -20.81 -0.27
C ALA A 155 11.03 -20.98 1.10
N ASN A 156 10.41 -21.76 2.00
CA ASN A 156 10.93 -22.00 3.35
C ASN A 156 11.75 -23.30 3.48
N THR A 157 11.75 -24.17 2.47
CA THR A 157 12.35 -25.51 2.55
C THR A 157 13.41 -25.79 1.50
N LEU A 158 13.36 -25.15 0.34
CA LEU A 158 14.31 -25.35 -0.74
C LEU A 158 15.50 -24.40 -0.60
N GLU A 159 16.67 -24.84 -1.08
CA GLU A 159 17.81 -23.97 -1.30
C GLU A 159 17.46 -22.88 -2.31
N SER A 160 17.98 -21.66 -2.11
CA SER A 160 17.65 -20.50 -2.95
C SER A 160 17.90 -20.72 -4.44
N SER A 161 18.93 -21.52 -4.79
CA SER A 161 19.23 -21.86 -6.18
C SER A 161 18.15 -22.75 -6.79
N VAL A 162 17.67 -23.74 -6.06
CA VAL A 162 16.59 -24.65 -6.50
C VAL A 162 15.29 -23.86 -6.65
N LEU A 163 14.95 -23.04 -5.65
CA LEU A 163 13.78 -22.16 -5.70
C LEU A 163 13.81 -21.26 -6.94
N LEU A 164 14.95 -20.63 -7.20
CA LEU A 164 15.14 -19.75 -8.34
C LEU A 164 15.01 -20.48 -9.67
N HIS A 165 15.75 -21.58 -9.86
CA HIS A 165 15.85 -22.25 -11.15
C HIS A 165 14.66 -23.14 -11.49
N GLU A 166 14.01 -23.76 -10.50
CA GLU A 166 12.94 -24.73 -10.71
C GLU A 166 11.53 -24.16 -10.52
N HIS A 167 11.39 -23.02 -9.82
CA HIS A 167 10.07 -22.42 -9.59
C HIS A 167 9.98 -20.98 -10.11
N ILE A 168 10.86 -20.08 -9.67
CA ILE A 168 10.74 -18.65 -10.02
C ILE A 168 11.04 -18.41 -11.50
N ASN A 169 12.15 -18.92 -12.04
CA ASN A 169 12.51 -18.71 -13.45
C ASN A 169 11.49 -19.35 -14.44
N PRO A 170 10.97 -20.56 -14.20
CA PRO A 170 9.89 -21.11 -15.03
C PRO A 170 8.63 -20.26 -15.00
N ASP A 171 8.25 -19.73 -13.84
CA ASP A 171 7.08 -18.84 -13.72
C ASP A 171 7.33 -17.51 -14.43
N PHE A 172 8.51 -16.90 -14.27
CA PHE A 172 8.91 -15.72 -15.03
C PHE A 172 8.83 -15.94 -16.54
N THR A 173 9.34 -17.07 -17.01
CA THR A 173 9.31 -17.43 -18.44
C THR A 173 7.86 -17.56 -18.92
N ASN A 174 7.03 -18.26 -18.15
CA ASN A 174 5.61 -18.43 -18.45
C ASN A 174 4.89 -17.08 -18.51
N LEU A 175 5.10 -16.24 -17.50
CA LEU A 175 4.45 -14.93 -17.39
C LEU A 175 4.99 -13.94 -18.43
N SER A 176 6.25 -13.52 -18.31
CA SER A 176 6.77 -12.34 -19.00
C SER A 176 7.35 -12.62 -20.38
N LEU A 177 7.64 -13.88 -20.72
CA LEU A 177 8.19 -14.24 -22.04
C LEU A 177 7.18 -14.94 -22.95
N LEU A 178 6.17 -15.62 -22.39
CA LEU A 178 5.23 -16.43 -23.18
C LEU A 178 3.79 -15.91 -23.19
N HIS A 179 3.28 -15.39 -22.07
CA HIS A 179 1.84 -15.12 -21.95
C HIS A 179 1.47 -13.66 -21.79
N LEU A 180 2.32 -12.87 -21.14
CA LEU A 180 2.10 -11.45 -20.87
C LEU A 180 3.24 -10.66 -21.48
N ILE A 181 2.90 -9.54 -22.11
CA ILE A 181 3.85 -8.65 -22.76
C ILE A 181 3.99 -7.40 -21.89
N PRO A 182 5.13 -7.15 -21.25
CA PRO A 182 5.28 -6.09 -20.26
C PRO A 182 5.64 -4.73 -20.86
N TYR A 183 4.92 -4.27 -21.90
CA TYR A 183 5.21 -3.02 -22.62
C TYR A 183 3.94 -2.18 -22.82
N GLU A 184 3.98 -0.86 -22.56
CA GLU A 184 2.85 0.08 -22.72
C GLU A 184 2.17 -0.06 -24.09
N THR A 185 2.98 0.02 -25.14
CA THR A 185 2.52 0.12 -26.53
C THR A 185 1.78 -1.12 -26.99
N PHE A 186 2.05 -2.28 -26.38
CA PHE A 186 1.27 -3.49 -26.61
C PHE A 186 -0.20 -3.36 -26.17
N TYR A 187 -0.46 -2.63 -25.08
CA TYR A 187 -1.82 -2.45 -24.55
C TYR A 187 -2.52 -1.19 -25.05
N THR A 188 -1.77 -0.15 -25.40
CA THR A 188 -2.35 1.16 -25.74
C THR A 188 -2.55 1.35 -27.24
N ARG A 189 -1.84 0.61 -28.09
CA ARG A 189 -1.98 0.71 -29.55
C ARG A 189 -3.03 -0.27 -30.08
N ASP A 190 -3.75 0.17 -31.11
CA ASP A 190 -4.76 -0.65 -31.78
C ASP A 190 -4.17 -1.89 -32.48
N ASP A 191 -2.91 -1.83 -32.89
CA ASP A 191 -2.21 -2.93 -33.56
C ASP A 191 -1.57 -3.93 -32.61
N GLN A 192 -1.57 -3.66 -31.29
CA GLN A 192 -0.95 -4.49 -30.26
C GLN A 192 0.52 -4.83 -30.54
N MET A 193 1.26 -3.87 -31.09
CA MET A 193 2.69 -4.02 -31.39
C MET A 193 3.54 -3.20 -30.43
N ILE A 194 4.74 -3.71 -30.13
CA ILE A 194 5.74 -2.99 -29.34
C ILE A 194 6.42 -1.94 -30.22
N GLU A 195 6.47 -0.68 -29.78
CA GLU A 195 7.16 0.40 -30.48
C GLU A 195 8.60 0.57 -29.96
N THR A 196 9.56 0.02 -30.69
CA THR A 196 10.99 0.08 -30.33
C THR A 196 11.70 1.35 -30.84
N GLY A 197 11.02 2.21 -31.59
CA GLY A 197 11.58 3.40 -32.22
C GLY A 197 11.32 4.70 -31.46
N GLY A 198 11.73 5.84 -32.05
CA GLY A 198 11.50 7.18 -31.48
C GLY A 198 10.04 7.66 -31.52
N ALA A 199 9.11 6.84 -31.99
CA ALA A 199 7.67 7.08 -31.87
C ALA A 199 7.10 6.54 -30.55
N ASN A 200 7.95 5.92 -29.73
CA ASN A 200 7.57 5.39 -28.43
C ASN A 200 7.11 6.55 -27.50
N PRO A 201 5.97 6.41 -26.80
CA PRO A 201 5.36 7.50 -26.05
C PRO A 201 6.23 8.04 -24.90
N VAL A 202 7.17 7.26 -24.37
CA VAL A 202 8.01 7.67 -23.22
C VAL A 202 9.35 8.32 -23.63
N THR A 203 9.76 8.27 -24.90
CA THR A 203 11.11 8.73 -25.29
C THR A 203 11.31 10.23 -25.11
N ASP A 204 10.27 11.02 -25.36
CA ASP A 204 10.32 12.48 -25.25
C ASP A 204 10.50 12.90 -23.78
N ILE A 205 9.75 12.28 -22.86
CA ILE A 205 9.85 12.61 -21.44
C ILE A 205 11.16 12.09 -20.84
N TYR A 206 11.66 10.92 -21.26
CA TYR A 206 12.97 10.44 -20.82
C TYR A 206 14.09 11.41 -21.23
N SER A 207 14.04 11.89 -22.48
CA SER A 207 15.00 12.87 -22.99
C SER A 207 14.92 14.20 -22.24
N ALA A 208 13.72 14.65 -21.86
CA ALA A 208 13.52 15.89 -21.10
C ALA A 208 14.11 15.85 -19.68
N TYR A 209 14.34 14.65 -19.13
CA TYR A 209 14.86 14.42 -17.78
C TYR A 209 16.22 13.72 -17.77
N ASP A 210 16.93 13.72 -18.90
CA ASP A 210 18.25 13.09 -19.06
C ASP A 210 18.29 11.63 -18.61
N PHE A 211 17.18 10.90 -18.79
CA PHE A 211 17.08 9.48 -18.47
C PHE A 211 17.46 8.64 -19.69
N MET A 212 18.46 7.78 -19.53
CA MET A 212 18.95 6.89 -20.59
C MET A 212 18.71 5.45 -20.21
N VAL A 213 18.01 4.73 -21.09
CA VAL A 213 17.73 3.31 -20.91
C VAL A 213 18.94 2.48 -21.35
N ASP A 214 19.48 1.67 -20.46
CA ASP A 214 20.45 0.62 -20.80
C ASP A 214 19.70 -0.67 -21.18
N TYR A 215 19.41 -0.80 -22.48
CA TYR A 215 18.66 -1.95 -23.01
C TYR A 215 19.35 -3.30 -22.79
N GLU A 216 20.68 -3.33 -22.75
CA GLU A 216 21.44 -4.55 -22.57
C GLU A 216 21.39 -5.01 -21.10
N ALA A 217 21.62 -4.07 -20.17
CA ALA A 217 21.53 -4.34 -18.74
C ALA A 217 20.09 -4.70 -18.34
N ALA A 218 19.09 -3.96 -18.83
CA ALA A 218 17.68 -4.20 -18.55
C ALA A 218 17.12 -5.44 -19.26
N ARG A 219 17.77 -5.91 -20.33
CA ARG A 219 17.32 -7.02 -21.19
C ARG A 219 15.92 -6.80 -21.76
N VAL A 220 15.66 -5.58 -22.21
CA VAL A 220 14.38 -5.15 -22.80
C VAL A 220 14.56 -4.75 -24.25
N VAL A 221 13.48 -4.81 -25.03
CA VAL A 221 13.50 -4.42 -26.45
C VAL A 221 13.03 -2.99 -26.69
N SER A 222 12.43 -2.35 -25.69
CA SER A 222 11.78 -1.05 -25.82
C SER A 222 11.76 -0.29 -24.48
N ALA A 223 11.67 1.04 -24.56
CA ALA A 223 11.76 1.98 -23.44
C ALA A 223 10.52 2.00 -22.53
N ASP A 224 9.38 1.54 -23.06
CA ASP A 224 8.08 1.46 -22.41
C ASP A 224 7.85 0.12 -21.69
N HIS A 225 8.94 -0.58 -21.36
CA HIS A 225 8.86 -1.76 -20.50
C HIS A 225 8.45 -1.33 -19.08
N ILE A 226 7.55 -2.06 -18.40
CA ILE A 226 7.08 -1.69 -17.04
C ILE A 226 8.23 -1.42 -16.07
N GLY A 227 9.29 -2.24 -16.13
CA GLY A 227 10.47 -2.08 -15.28
C GLY A 227 11.23 -0.79 -15.57
N VAL A 228 11.31 -0.37 -16.83
CA VAL A 228 11.99 0.86 -17.25
C VAL A 228 11.16 2.08 -16.87
N GLU A 229 9.83 2.03 -17.04
CA GLU A 229 8.94 3.11 -16.60
C GLU A 229 8.97 3.31 -15.07
N LEU A 230 9.02 2.20 -14.31
CA LEU A 230 9.19 2.27 -12.85
C LEU A 230 10.59 2.79 -12.45
N GLU A 231 11.64 2.45 -13.21
CA GLU A 231 12.98 2.99 -13.03
C GLU A 231 13.01 4.50 -13.31
N PHE A 232 12.28 4.97 -14.32
CA PHE A 232 12.12 6.39 -14.58
C PHE A 232 11.40 7.12 -13.43
N MET A 233 10.35 6.53 -12.86
CA MET A 233 9.70 7.06 -11.65
C MET A 233 10.67 7.16 -10.47
N HIS A 234 11.56 6.17 -10.32
CA HIS A 234 12.62 6.22 -9.31
C HIS A 234 13.62 7.37 -9.59
N HIS A 235 14.05 7.56 -10.84
CA HIS A 235 14.92 8.68 -11.25
C HIS A 235 14.32 10.04 -10.89
N LEU A 236 13.02 10.23 -11.14
CA LEU A 236 12.29 11.45 -10.75
C LEU A 236 12.24 11.62 -9.22
N CYS A 237 12.02 10.54 -8.47
CA CYS A 237 12.06 10.56 -7.01
C CYS A 237 13.45 10.97 -6.47
N GLU A 238 14.53 10.45 -7.07
CA GLU A 238 15.90 10.82 -6.68
C GLU A 238 16.19 12.30 -6.95
N ALA A 239 15.78 12.80 -8.12
CA ALA A 239 15.88 14.22 -8.45
C ALA A 239 15.11 15.08 -7.44
N GLN A 240 13.93 14.64 -7.01
CA GLN A 240 13.13 15.36 -6.01
C GLN A 240 13.82 15.38 -4.65
N ILE A 241 14.43 14.27 -4.23
CA ILE A 241 15.20 14.20 -2.98
C ILE A 241 16.40 15.16 -3.03
N LYS A 242 17.09 15.27 -4.17
CA LYS A 242 18.19 16.22 -4.36
C LYS A 242 17.70 17.66 -4.25
N ALA A 243 16.65 18.03 -4.99
CA ALA A 243 16.04 19.36 -4.91
C ALA A 243 15.58 19.72 -3.47
N GLN A 244 15.03 18.74 -2.75
CA GLN A 244 14.61 18.93 -1.36
C GLN A 244 15.81 19.17 -0.41
N LYS A 245 16.97 18.55 -0.66
CA LYS A 245 18.20 18.80 0.12
C LYS A 245 18.78 20.19 -0.14
N GLU A 246 18.51 20.76 -1.31
CA GLU A 246 18.94 22.10 -1.72
C GLU A 246 17.90 23.19 -1.38
N ASP A 247 16.82 22.82 -0.69
CA ASP A 247 15.68 23.70 -0.35
C ASP A 247 15.02 24.37 -1.58
N ASP A 248 15.15 23.78 -2.78
CA ASP A 248 14.48 24.25 -4.00
C ASP A 248 13.03 23.72 -4.07
N LEU A 249 12.13 24.45 -3.40
CA LEU A 249 10.71 24.11 -3.35
C LEU A 249 10.04 24.15 -4.74
N SER A 250 10.51 25.01 -5.64
CA SER A 250 9.94 25.11 -6.99
C SER A 250 10.25 23.87 -7.81
N ALA A 251 11.50 23.38 -7.74
CA ALA A 251 11.91 22.14 -8.39
C ALA A 251 11.20 20.92 -7.79
N VAL A 252 11.01 20.88 -6.46
CA VAL A 252 10.26 19.81 -5.79
C VAL A 252 8.83 19.72 -6.31
N ASP A 253 8.12 20.84 -6.42
CA ASP A 253 6.73 20.82 -6.90
C ASP A 253 6.63 20.54 -8.41
N ALA A 254 7.59 21.01 -9.20
CA ALA A 254 7.70 20.64 -10.62
C ALA A 254 7.89 19.13 -10.80
N LEU A 255 8.82 18.52 -10.05
CA LEU A 255 9.10 17.08 -10.14
C LEU A 255 7.92 16.22 -9.68
N LYS A 256 7.18 16.63 -8.63
CA LYS A 256 5.94 15.95 -8.24
C LYS A 256 4.88 15.99 -9.33
N ASN A 257 4.72 17.14 -10.01
CA ASN A 257 3.77 17.27 -11.10
C ASN A 257 4.13 16.35 -12.27
N VAL A 258 5.42 16.20 -12.55
CA VAL A 258 5.93 15.33 -13.61
C VAL A 258 5.73 13.85 -13.25
N GLN A 259 6.05 13.44 -12.02
CA GLN A 259 5.74 12.10 -11.51
C GLN A 259 4.25 11.79 -11.64
N LYS A 260 3.39 12.73 -11.23
CA LYS A 260 1.93 12.59 -11.36
C LYS A 260 1.51 12.44 -12.82
N GLU A 261 2.03 13.29 -13.69
CA GLU A 261 1.68 13.27 -15.11
C GLU A 261 2.13 11.96 -15.77
N PHE A 262 3.37 11.53 -15.53
CA PHE A 262 3.90 10.28 -16.06
C PHE A 262 3.10 9.09 -15.58
N LEU A 263 2.84 9.01 -14.27
CA LEU A 263 2.05 7.94 -13.67
C LEU A 263 0.64 7.85 -14.29
N ASN A 264 -0.02 9.00 -14.51
CA ASN A 264 -1.38 9.03 -15.07
C ASN A 264 -1.42 8.83 -16.60
N LYS A 265 -0.42 9.28 -17.35
CA LYS A 265 -0.41 9.20 -18.81
C LYS A 265 0.20 7.92 -19.37
N HIS A 266 1.09 7.27 -18.62
CA HIS A 266 1.78 6.05 -19.04
C HIS A 266 1.36 4.89 -18.14
N LEU A 267 2.12 4.64 -17.07
CA LEU A 267 1.95 3.51 -16.14
C LEU A 267 0.49 3.14 -15.80
N LEU A 268 -0.36 4.08 -15.39
CA LEU A 268 -1.76 3.77 -15.02
C LEU A 268 -2.70 3.47 -16.19
N GLN A 269 -2.31 3.76 -17.43
CA GLN A 269 -3.12 3.47 -18.61
C GLN A 269 -3.12 1.97 -18.95
N TRP A 270 -2.08 1.23 -18.57
CA TRP A 270 -1.88 -0.13 -19.03
C TRP A 270 -1.42 -1.10 -17.93
N ALA A 271 -0.52 -0.66 -17.04
CA ALA A 271 0.10 -1.53 -16.06
C ALA A 271 -0.92 -2.16 -15.10
N PRO A 272 -2.03 -1.50 -14.68
CA PRO A 272 -3.04 -2.17 -13.86
C PRO A 272 -3.62 -3.42 -14.51
N LEU A 273 -3.91 -3.38 -15.83
CA LEU A 273 -4.42 -4.55 -16.55
C LEU A 273 -3.36 -5.65 -16.62
N TYR A 274 -2.11 -5.29 -16.94
CA TYR A 274 -0.99 -6.23 -16.96
C TYR A 274 -0.77 -6.91 -15.60
N LEU A 275 -0.74 -6.14 -14.51
CA LEU A 275 -0.51 -6.64 -13.15
C LEU A 275 -1.67 -7.51 -12.67
N ILE A 276 -2.92 -7.13 -12.96
CA ILE A 276 -4.08 -7.98 -12.65
C ILE A 276 -3.95 -9.31 -13.38
N ASN A 277 -3.64 -9.32 -14.68
CA ASN A 277 -3.47 -10.56 -15.43
C ASN A 277 -2.28 -11.39 -14.90
N MET A 278 -1.19 -10.75 -14.50
CA MET A 278 -0.07 -11.43 -13.85
C MET A 278 -0.49 -12.11 -12.55
N THR A 279 -1.35 -11.50 -11.73
CA THR A 279 -1.87 -12.18 -10.51
C THR A 279 -2.72 -13.40 -10.83
N TYR A 280 -3.47 -13.40 -11.93
CA TYR A 280 -4.29 -14.55 -12.32
C TYR A 280 -3.48 -15.70 -12.94
N GLU A 281 -2.41 -15.36 -13.67
CA GLU A 281 -1.57 -16.33 -14.39
C GLU A 281 -0.38 -16.85 -13.57
N ALA A 282 -0.02 -16.16 -12.47
CA ALA A 282 1.13 -16.53 -11.65
C ALA A 282 0.95 -17.92 -11.04
N ARG A 283 1.94 -18.78 -11.25
CA ARG A 283 1.95 -20.15 -10.70
C ARG A 283 2.70 -20.23 -9.39
N THR A 284 3.52 -19.23 -9.09
CA THR A 284 4.21 -19.10 -7.81
C THR A 284 3.64 -17.93 -7.01
N PRO A 285 3.61 -18.05 -5.67
CA PRO A 285 3.29 -16.94 -4.79
C PRO A 285 4.19 -15.70 -4.96
N TYR A 286 5.40 -15.87 -5.51
CA TYR A 286 6.36 -14.79 -5.69
C TYR A 286 5.85 -13.72 -6.67
N TYR A 287 5.56 -14.09 -7.93
CA TYR A 287 5.08 -13.12 -8.92
C TYR A 287 3.65 -12.67 -8.65
N TYR A 288 2.84 -13.52 -8.01
CA TYR A 288 1.51 -13.13 -7.52
C TYR A 288 1.61 -11.92 -6.55
N ASP A 289 2.41 -12.05 -5.50
CA ASP A 289 2.54 -11.00 -4.50
C ASP A 289 3.32 -9.78 -5.06
N ILE A 290 4.29 -9.96 -5.98
CA ILE A 290 4.95 -8.83 -6.69
C ILE A 290 3.89 -8.01 -7.42
N ALA A 291 3.03 -8.67 -8.20
CA ALA A 291 2.05 -8.01 -9.03
C ALA A 291 1.01 -7.26 -8.19
N GLN A 292 0.49 -7.88 -7.12
CA GLN A 292 -0.41 -7.21 -6.17
C GLN A 292 0.25 -6.02 -5.51
N THR A 293 1.48 -6.20 -5.01
CA THR A 293 2.19 -5.14 -4.29
C THR A 293 2.51 -3.96 -5.20
N THR A 294 2.89 -4.22 -6.46
CA THR A 294 3.18 -3.17 -7.44
C THR A 294 1.92 -2.39 -7.79
N LEU A 295 0.79 -3.09 -7.99
CA LEU A 295 -0.49 -2.47 -8.26
C LEU A 295 -0.94 -1.57 -7.11
N GLU A 296 -0.91 -2.08 -5.88
CA GLU A 296 -1.26 -1.30 -4.69
C GLU A 296 -0.35 -0.09 -4.50
N PHE A 297 0.96 -0.26 -4.72
CA PHE A 297 1.92 0.82 -4.65
C PHE A 297 1.59 1.93 -5.64
N MET A 298 1.39 1.59 -6.92
CA MET A 298 1.10 2.57 -7.97
C MET A 298 -0.20 3.34 -7.70
N LEU A 299 -1.24 2.65 -7.25
CA LEU A 299 -2.52 3.30 -6.92
C LEU A 299 -2.37 4.22 -5.71
N SER A 300 -1.68 3.77 -4.65
CA SER A 300 -1.42 4.58 -3.46
C SER A 300 -0.55 5.80 -3.77
N ASP A 301 0.44 5.66 -4.66
CA ASP A 301 1.31 6.77 -5.03
C ASP A 301 0.55 7.82 -5.84
N ASN A 302 -0.34 7.40 -6.75
CA ASN A 302 -1.22 8.31 -7.48
C ASN A 302 -2.15 9.10 -6.55
N GLU A 303 -2.72 8.45 -5.53
CA GLU A 303 -3.49 9.13 -4.50
C GLU A 303 -2.66 10.17 -3.76
N HIS A 304 -1.41 9.83 -3.40
CA HIS A 304 -0.49 10.75 -2.72
C HIS A 304 -0.15 11.97 -3.57
N LEU A 305 0.16 11.76 -4.85
CA LEU A 305 0.50 12.82 -5.80
C LEU A 305 -0.71 13.69 -6.16
N THR A 306 -1.93 13.14 -6.09
CA THR A 306 -3.17 13.86 -6.41
C THR A 306 -3.73 14.64 -5.23
N GLN A 307 -3.57 14.14 -4.00
CA GLN A 307 -3.86 14.89 -2.78
C GLN A 307 -2.78 15.95 -2.56
N GLY A 308 -2.95 17.09 -3.23
CA GLY A 308 -2.05 18.24 -3.13
C GLY A 308 -1.64 18.48 -1.69
N THR A 309 -0.33 18.59 -1.46
CA THR A 309 0.18 19.03 -0.15
C THR A 309 -0.53 20.36 0.15
N PRO A 310 -1.23 20.53 1.30
CA PRO A 310 -1.68 21.84 1.67
C PRO A 310 -0.43 22.72 1.72
N LEU A 311 -0.38 23.74 0.86
CA LEU A 311 0.56 24.84 0.99
C LEU A 311 0.53 25.26 2.46
N GLN A 312 1.63 25.02 3.18
CA GLN A 312 1.84 25.61 4.49
C GLN A 312 2.09 27.10 4.33
#